data_AF-A0A535QD73-F1
#
_entry.id   AF-A0A535QD73-F1
#
_cell.length_a   1.000
_cell.length_b   1.000
_cell.length_c   1.000
_cell.angle_alpha   90.00
_cell.angle_beta   90.00
_cell.angle_gamma   90.00
#
_symmetry.space_group_name_H-M   'P 1'
#
loop_
_entity.id
_entity.type
_entity.pdbx_description
1 polymer ?
#
loop_
_entity_poly.entity_id
_entity_poly.type
_entity_poly.pdbx_seq_one_letter_code
_entity_poly.pdbx_strand_id
1 'polypeptide(L)'
;MTLSTAIPWTIRISGGASGLQMDLRALQLTNLQINGGASSVDGNLGKPKGTLAVNISGGASNVSLRIPNGSPWSVGLTGGVSSATINGQSSGGIGDFSKQSSGYNGATDRFDIRVSGGVSHLDLHTE
;
A
#
# COMPACT_ATOMS: atom_id res chain seq x y z
N MET A 1 -2.11 -3.23 20.53
CA MET A 1 -0.65 -3.47 20.54
C MET A 1 0.02 -2.17 20.12
N THR A 2 1.05 -1.71 20.81
CA THR A 2 1.72 -0.41 20.53
C THR A 2 3.17 -0.65 20.16
N LEU A 3 3.63 -0.05 19.06
CA LEU A 3 4.99 -0.18 18.55
C LEU A 3 5.82 1.07 18.88
N SER A 4 7.11 0.90 19.16
CA SER A 4 8.01 2.03 19.47
C SER A 4 8.24 2.92 18.24
N THR A 5 8.16 4.23 18.36
CA THR A 5 8.37 5.15 17.22
C THR A 5 9.84 5.50 16.98
N ALA A 6 10.75 5.05 17.86
CA ALA A 6 12.16 5.42 17.87
C ALA A 6 13.04 4.58 16.94
N ILE A 7 12.55 3.45 16.44
CA ILE A 7 13.30 2.52 15.60
C ILE A 7 12.59 2.24 14.28
N PRO A 8 13.33 1.96 13.18
CA PRO A 8 12.74 1.54 11.92
C PRO A 8 12.07 0.16 12.04
N TRP A 9 10.84 0.03 11.54
CA TRP A 9 10.08 -1.22 11.58
C TRP A 9 9.98 -1.89 10.21
N THR A 10 10.14 -3.21 10.22
CA THR A 10 9.67 -4.09 9.16
C THR A 10 8.51 -4.92 9.71
N ILE A 11 7.34 -4.80 9.08
CA ILE A 11 6.13 -5.51 9.49
C ILE A 11 5.83 -6.58 8.44
N ARG A 12 5.67 -7.82 8.89
CA ARG A 12 5.21 -8.93 8.05
C ARG A 12 3.95 -9.54 8.67
N ILE A 13 2.90 -9.61 7.88
CA ILE A 13 1.62 -10.18 8.25
C ILE A 13 1.35 -11.33 7.30
N SER A 14 1.09 -12.52 7.83
CA SER A 14 0.82 -13.71 7.04
C SER A 14 -0.44 -14.40 7.55
N GLY A 15 -1.41 -14.64 6.67
CA GLY A 15 -2.65 -15.34 7.00
C GLY A 15 -3.88 -14.84 6.23
N GLY A 16 -5.01 -15.51 6.43
CA GLY A 16 -6.31 -15.08 5.94
C GLY A 16 -7.04 -14.26 7.00
N ALA A 17 -7.44 -13.02 6.69
CA ALA A 17 -8.18 -12.16 7.62
C ALA A 17 -9.46 -11.62 6.97
N SER A 18 -10.56 -11.53 7.71
CA SER A 18 -11.76 -10.85 7.21
C SER A 18 -11.53 -9.34 7.05
N GLY A 19 -10.69 -8.75 7.91
CA GLY A 19 -10.33 -7.35 7.85
C GLY A 19 -9.00 -7.08 8.55
N LEU A 20 -8.17 -6.26 7.94
CA LEU A 20 -6.90 -5.81 8.49
C LEU A 20 -6.91 -4.29 8.56
N GLN A 21 -6.84 -3.73 9.77
CA GLN A 21 -6.77 -2.29 9.99
C GLN A 21 -5.44 -1.93 10.68
N MET A 22 -4.70 -0.99 10.10
CA MET A 22 -3.38 -0.61 10.59
C MET A 22 -3.22 0.90 10.61
N ASP A 23 -2.89 1.45 11.78
CA ASP A 23 -2.46 2.86 11.90
C ASP A 23 -0.96 2.91 12.17
N LEU A 24 -0.20 3.24 11.13
CA LEU A 24 1.25 3.26 11.14
C LEU A 24 1.80 4.68 10.90
N ARG A 25 0.97 5.71 11.09
CA ARG A 25 1.33 7.13 10.84
C ARG A 25 2.51 7.60 11.69
N ALA A 26 2.59 7.13 12.93
CA ALA A 26 3.63 7.51 13.88
C ALA A 26 4.92 6.68 13.74
N LEU A 27 4.93 5.63 12.90
CA LEU A 27 6.03 4.68 12.82
C LEU A 27 6.95 5.00 11.64
N GLN A 28 8.26 4.87 11.87
CA GLN A 28 9.24 4.86 10.79
C GLN A 28 9.26 3.47 10.17
N LEU A 29 8.46 3.26 9.12
CA LEU A 29 8.43 1.99 8.40
C LEU A 29 9.48 1.96 7.30
N THR A 30 10.17 0.84 7.19
CA THR A 30 11.07 0.54 6.07
C THR A 30 10.47 -0.48 5.11
N ASN A 31 9.65 -1.40 5.62
CA ASN A 31 9.05 -2.46 4.80
C ASN A 31 7.75 -2.98 5.43
N LEU A 32 6.72 -3.15 4.62
CA LEU A 32 5.44 -3.74 4.98
C LEU A 32 5.13 -4.88 4.01
N GLN A 33 4.97 -6.09 4.54
CA GLN A 33 4.64 -7.27 3.76
C GLN A 33 3.36 -7.90 4.29
N ILE A 34 2.40 -8.11 3.41
CA ILE A 34 1.12 -8.73 3.72
C ILE A 34 0.95 -9.91 2.77
N ASN A 35 0.97 -11.12 3.31
CA ASN A 35 0.90 -12.35 2.55
C ASN A 35 -0.36 -13.13 2.95
N GLY A 36 -1.33 -13.23 2.06
CA GLY A 36 -2.55 -14.00 2.28
C GLY A 36 -3.80 -13.34 1.71
N GLY A 37 -4.96 -13.89 2.06
CA GLY A 37 -6.24 -13.39 1.61
C GLY A 37 -6.88 -12.45 2.62
N ALA A 38 -7.26 -11.23 2.21
CA ALA A 38 -7.97 -10.31 3.09
C ALA A 38 -9.22 -9.74 2.44
N SER A 39 -10.39 -9.83 3.08
CA SER A 39 -11.60 -9.22 2.50
C SER A 39 -11.48 -7.68 2.49
N SER A 40 -10.81 -7.11 3.48
CA SER A 40 -10.50 -5.68 3.53
C SER A 40 -9.14 -5.42 4.17
N VAL A 41 -8.37 -4.52 3.57
CA VAL A 41 -7.13 -3.96 4.12
C VAL A 41 -7.29 -2.45 4.18
N ASP A 42 -7.14 -1.88 5.35
CA ASP A 42 -7.15 -0.44 5.59
C ASP A 42 -5.87 -0.04 6.33
N GLY A 43 -5.06 0.81 5.71
CA GLY A 43 -3.75 1.20 6.22
C GLY A 43 -3.50 2.70 6.15
N ASN A 44 -3.17 3.30 7.29
CA ASN A 44 -2.61 4.66 7.36
C ASN A 44 -1.09 4.58 7.47
N LEU A 45 -0.36 5.12 6.50
CA LEU A 45 1.09 5.11 6.48
C LEU A 45 1.65 6.49 6.86
N GLY A 46 2.74 6.49 7.63
CA GLY A 46 3.50 7.70 7.96
C GLY A 46 4.45 8.11 6.84
N LYS A 47 5.14 9.25 7.01
CA LYS A 47 6.16 9.68 6.05
C LYS A 47 7.28 8.64 5.97
N PRO A 48 7.64 8.16 4.77
CA PRO A 48 8.71 7.20 4.62
C PRO A 48 10.05 7.89 4.88
N LYS A 49 11.02 7.12 5.37
CA LYS A 49 12.43 7.51 5.36
C LYS A 49 13.17 6.53 4.46
N GLY A 50 13.61 7.00 3.30
CA GLY A 50 14.03 6.16 2.19
C GLY A 50 12.85 5.58 1.41
N THR A 51 13.10 4.46 0.72
CA THR A 51 12.05 3.74 -0.02
C THR A 51 11.31 2.79 0.92
N LEU A 52 10.05 3.08 1.19
CA LEU A 52 9.15 2.18 1.92
C LEU A 52 8.49 1.22 0.93
N ALA A 53 8.91 -0.04 0.96
CA ALA A 53 8.30 -1.10 0.17
C ALA A 53 7.03 -1.62 0.86
N VAL A 54 5.90 -1.57 0.17
CA VAL A 54 4.63 -2.16 0.59
C VAL A 54 4.29 -3.27 -0.39
N ASN A 55 4.39 -4.51 0.05
CA ASN A 55 4.10 -5.68 -0.79
C ASN A 55 2.89 -6.42 -0.24
N ILE A 56 1.86 -6.54 -1.06
CA ILE A 56 0.64 -7.28 -0.74
C ILE A 56 0.55 -8.44 -1.73
N SER A 57 0.60 -9.67 -1.24
CA SER A 57 0.50 -10.86 -2.08
C SER A 57 -0.67 -11.74 -1.63
N GLY A 58 -1.50 -12.17 -2.58
CA GLY A 58 -2.68 -13.00 -2.33
C GLY A 58 -3.97 -12.42 -2.92
N GLY A 59 -5.11 -12.82 -2.37
CA GLY A 59 -6.42 -12.36 -2.83
C GLY A 59 -7.01 -11.32 -1.88
N ALA A 60 -7.19 -10.08 -2.33
CA ALA A 60 -7.80 -9.03 -1.51
C ALA A 60 -9.06 -8.47 -2.17
N SER A 61 -10.19 -8.39 -1.47
CA SER A 61 -11.37 -7.77 -2.08
C SER A 61 -11.20 -6.25 -2.15
N ASN A 62 -10.82 -5.62 -1.03
CA ASN A 62 -10.66 -4.17 -0.95
C ASN A 62 -9.36 -3.80 -0.25
N VAL A 63 -8.55 -2.94 -0.85
CA VAL A 63 -7.33 -2.41 -0.26
C VAL A 63 -7.41 -0.89 -0.28
N SER A 64 -7.45 -0.24 0.89
CA SER A 64 -7.40 1.21 1.04
C SER A 64 -6.14 1.62 1.77
N LEU A 65 -5.32 2.46 1.12
CA LEU A 65 -4.08 2.99 1.67
C LEU A 65 -4.15 4.52 1.70
N ARG A 66 -3.86 5.10 2.87
CA ARG A 66 -3.74 6.54 3.06
C ARG A 66 -2.29 6.90 3.35
N ILE A 67 -1.73 7.76 2.52
CA ILE A 67 -0.34 8.22 2.61
C ILE A 67 -0.29 9.74 2.77
N PRO A 68 0.77 10.32 3.37
CA PRO A 68 0.86 11.76 3.55
C PRO A 68 1.02 12.48 2.21
N ASN A 69 0.32 13.59 2.03
CA ASN A 69 0.39 14.43 0.85
C ASN A 69 1.80 14.96 0.59
N GLY A 70 2.13 15.11 -0.68
CA GLY A 70 3.47 15.46 -1.15
C GLY A 70 4.48 14.31 -1.09
N SER A 71 4.11 13.13 -0.58
CA SER A 71 4.99 11.95 -0.62
C SER A 71 4.92 11.27 -1.99
N PRO A 72 6.07 11.10 -2.68
CA PRO A 72 6.09 10.40 -3.96
C PRO A 72 5.74 8.93 -3.80
N TRP A 73 4.94 8.40 -4.74
CA TRP A 73 4.44 7.03 -4.68
C TRP A 73 4.49 6.36 -6.05
N SER A 74 4.63 5.03 -6.04
CA SER A 74 4.50 4.15 -7.18
C SER A 74 3.60 3.00 -6.78
N VAL A 75 2.65 2.64 -7.64
CA VAL A 75 1.71 1.54 -7.48
C VAL A 75 1.87 0.62 -8.68
N GLY A 76 2.16 -0.64 -8.42
CA GLY A 76 2.18 -1.72 -9.41
C GLY A 76 1.26 -2.84 -8.97
N LEU A 77 0.30 -3.20 -9.81
CA LEU A 77 -0.66 -4.27 -9.57
C LEU A 77 -0.50 -5.32 -10.66
N THR A 78 -0.41 -6.57 -10.26
CA THR A 78 -0.30 -7.71 -11.17
C THR A 78 -1.21 -8.85 -10.75
N GLY A 79 -1.71 -9.62 -11.71
CA GLY A 79 -2.52 -10.82 -11.41
C GLY A 79 -4.04 -10.63 -11.37
N GLY A 80 -4.54 -9.57 -12.02
CA GLY A 80 -5.98 -9.38 -12.27
C GLY A 80 -6.64 -8.43 -11.27
N VAL A 81 -6.61 -7.14 -11.59
CA VAL A 81 -7.27 -6.10 -10.81
C VAL A 81 -8.59 -5.69 -11.46
N SER A 82 -9.69 -5.72 -10.71
CA SER A 82 -10.97 -5.27 -11.28
C SER A 82 -11.01 -3.75 -11.40
N SER A 83 -10.49 -3.04 -10.39
CA SER A 83 -10.41 -1.58 -10.39
C SER A 83 -9.36 -1.02 -9.44
N ALA A 84 -8.79 0.13 -9.79
CA ALA A 84 -7.89 0.91 -8.97
C ALA A 84 -8.32 2.38 -8.98
N THR A 85 -8.46 2.96 -7.80
CA THR A 85 -8.74 4.38 -7.55
C THR A 85 -7.50 5.01 -6.96
N ILE A 86 -7.03 6.10 -7.54
CA ILE A 86 -5.91 6.86 -7.00
C ILE A 86 -6.29 8.32 -6.95
N ASN A 87 -6.31 8.91 -5.76
CA ASN A 87 -6.72 10.29 -5.50
C ASN A 87 -8.07 10.63 -6.17
N GLY A 88 -9.05 9.75 -6.00
CA GLY A 88 -10.39 9.85 -6.58
C GLY A 88 -10.48 9.55 -8.09
N GLN A 89 -9.38 9.24 -8.76
CA GLN A 89 -9.37 8.85 -10.17
C GLN A 89 -9.44 7.33 -10.29
N SER A 90 -10.59 6.81 -10.72
CA SER A 90 -10.80 5.38 -10.91
C SER A 90 -10.31 4.90 -12.28
N SER A 91 -9.85 3.66 -12.33
CA SER A 91 -9.46 2.95 -13.53
C SER A 91 -9.94 1.51 -13.37
N GLY A 92 -10.69 0.98 -14.32
CA GLY A 92 -11.34 -0.33 -14.24
C GLY A 92 -10.93 -1.28 -15.36
N GLY A 93 -11.14 -2.59 -15.16
CA GLY A 93 -10.89 -3.63 -16.15
C GLY A 93 -9.41 -3.84 -16.46
N ILE A 94 -8.54 -3.74 -15.44
CA ILE A 94 -7.10 -3.65 -15.64
C ILE A 94 -6.42 -4.94 -15.21
N GLY A 95 -5.88 -5.71 -16.15
CA GLY A 95 -5.08 -6.90 -15.83
C GLY A 95 -3.88 -6.55 -14.95
N ASP A 96 -2.79 -6.15 -15.59
CA ASP A 96 -1.65 -5.54 -14.91
C ASP A 96 -1.76 -4.01 -15.01
N PHE A 97 -1.58 -3.32 -13.89
CA PHE A 97 -1.69 -1.87 -13.78
C PHE A 97 -0.43 -1.31 -13.16
N SER A 98 0.08 -0.20 -13.67
CA SER A 98 1.12 0.55 -12.96
C SER A 98 0.91 2.05 -13.13
N LYS A 99 1.09 2.78 -12.03
CA LYS A 99 0.99 4.25 -12.00
C LYS A 99 1.93 4.78 -10.92
N GLN A 100 2.50 5.94 -11.16
CA GLN A 100 3.38 6.61 -10.21
C GLN A 100 3.08 8.10 -10.18
N SER A 101 3.41 8.75 -9.06
CA SER A 101 3.32 10.20 -8.91
C SER A 101 4.41 10.91 -9.72
N SER A 102 4.19 12.19 -10.03
CA SER A 102 5.27 13.05 -10.49
C SER A 102 6.37 13.12 -9.42
N GLY A 103 7.64 13.07 -9.86
CA GLY A 103 8.79 13.17 -8.97
C GLY A 103 9.23 11.86 -8.28
N TYR A 104 8.53 10.73 -8.45
CA TYR A 104 8.92 9.45 -7.83
C TYR A 104 10.38 9.04 -8.12
N ASN A 105 10.84 9.20 -9.36
CA ASN A 105 12.19 8.83 -9.76
C ASN A 105 13.29 9.70 -9.13
N GLY A 106 12.98 10.96 -8.80
CA GLY A 106 13.92 11.90 -8.18
C GLY A 106 13.87 11.91 -6.65
N ALA A 107 12.93 11.17 -6.05
CA ALA A 107 12.68 11.20 -4.62
C ALA A 107 13.57 10.22 -3.86
N THR A 108 14.12 10.68 -2.73
CA THR A 108 14.83 9.82 -1.77
C THR A 108 13.85 9.09 -0.86
N ASP A 109 12.84 9.82 -0.37
CA ASP A 109 11.76 9.31 0.47
C ASP A 109 10.53 9.03 -0.40
N ARG A 110 10.15 7.76 -0.53
CA ARG A 110 9.09 7.35 -1.48
C ARG A 110 8.40 6.06 -1.09
N PHE A 111 7.17 5.90 -1.56
CA PHE A 111 6.37 4.69 -1.41
C PHE A 111 6.45 3.82 -2.66
N ASP A 112 6.83 2.56 -2.48
CA ASP A 112 6.82 1.55 -3.54
C ASP A 112 5.79 0.47 -3.20
N ILE A 113 4.58 0.61 -3.74
CA ILE A 113 3.44 -0.24 -3.45
C ILE A 113 3.31 -1.27 -4.58
N ARG A 114 3.48 -2.54 -4.24
CA ARG A 114 3.24 -3.66 -5.15
C ARG A 114 2.15 -4.55 -4.61
N VAL A 115 1.18 -4.86 -5.45
CA VAL A 115 0.14 -5.83 -5.14
C VAL A 115 0.14 -6.92 -6.19
N SER A 116 0.28 -8.17 -5.77
CA SER A 116 0.29 -9.34 -6.65
C SER A 116 -0.80 -10.34 -6.25
N GLY A 117 -1.65 -10.69 -7.21
CA GLY A 117 -2.80 -11.57 -7.05
C GLY A 117 -4.12 -10.88 -7.37
N GLY A 118 -5.23 -11.54 -7.05
CA GLY A 118 -6.56 -11.05 -7.39
C GLY A 118 -7.01 -9.94 -6.45
N VAL A 119 -7.10 -8.70 -6.95
CA VAL A 119 -7.65 -7.56 -6.20
C VAL A 119 -8.90 -7.01 -6.86
N SER A 120 -10.01 -6.93 -6.13
CA SER A 120 -11.24 -6.36 -6.70
C SER A 120 -11.17 -4.84 -6.76
N HIS A 121 -10.80 -4.20 -5.65
CA HIS A 121 -10.67 -2.74 -5.58
C HIS A 121 -9.41 -2.34 -4.81
N LEU A 122 -8.57 -1.52 -5.45
CA LEU A 122 -7.52 -0.77 -4.77
C LEU A 122 -7.93 0.69 -4.68
N ASP A 123 -7.69 1.31 -3.55
CA ASP A 123 -7.88 2.73 -3.32
C ASP A 123 -6.65 3.34 -2.64
N LEU A 124 -6.02 4.31 -3.29
CA LEU A 124 -4.89 5.07 -2.76
C LEU A 124 -5.29 6.54 -2.62
N HIS A 125 -5.18 7.06 -1.40
CA HIS A 125 -5.46 8.45 -1.08
C HIS A 125 -4.24 9.14 -0.47
N THR A 126 -3.97 10.36 -0.92
CA THR A 126 -3.01 11.28 -0.31
C THR A 126 -3.72 12.27 0.61
N GLU A 127 -3.34 12.32 1.90
CA GLU A 127 -3.92 13.22 2.93
C GLU A 127 -3.00 14.37 3.33
#